data_AF-A0A317VMC7-F1
#
_entry.id   AF-A0A317VMC7-F1
#
_cell.length_a   1.000
_cell.length_b   1.000
_cell.length_c   1.000
_cell.angle_alpha   90.00
_cell.angle_beta   90.00
_cell.angle_gamma   90.00
#
_symmetry.space_group_name_H-M   'P 1'
#
loop_
_entity.id
_entity.type
_entity.pdbx_description
1 polymer ?
#
loop_
_entity_poly.entity_id
_entity_poly.type
_entity_poly.pdbx_seq_one_letter_code
_entity_poly.pdbx_strand_id
1 'polypeptide(L)'
;MTSSTVTYVGHISQANYAAANAVLDNLARQRVRLGLPVATVSLGPIKGVGTLNRKPEYSENLLRSGLIEAEDGGTAGDAAADVNADDRDRAMIVLAEAVAQRLAKLLFIPLEDIDISRPFSHFGLDSMSGSELIHWLSQRFGLGMSFLQLLAPSCTPKSLGGSIFDTIAKAKVVAAEVAATVVTIPEKEGRTHAAMRRAIADPQPVMHSYVCTVINRNGEQLYSLTEGTMSKDGGTPADFDGVYGMASLSKLMTTVAIMQCVERGQISLDDDVAPILPDLCSLPVLDGVDAEGQCRTKPRTKPITMRLLMSHQSGCGYHESPGLPRWGRQNGQTSSTFDSDFEAMKTYPLIFEPGEGWMYGSGFDWAGEYIARINHTTLEELMRVNIWEPLGMDSTTFHPERHPGMMDRIVPMYERTNDQGLAPRGPLSHIPARHDCGGHGIWSTPRDWTRFLGMVLADGAPLLSPASMDEIFRPQTADVPELQALLSGPLRASLLSTVAMEAGAIEIAFGGPLYMDAVPGRRSAGSLQWAGRPNMFWWIDRAKGVAATTFTQVISPADTRFAALTSALERAVYAELV
;
A
#
# COMPACT_ATOMS: atom_id res chain seq x y z
N MET A 1 8.17 -41.05 -27.63
CA MET A 1 7.69 -39.99 -26.72
C MET A 1 6.18 -39.96 -26.77
N THR A 2 5.56 -39.85 -25.61
CA THR A 2 4.11 -39.77 -25.43
C THR A 2 3.83 -38.53 -24.61
N SER A 3 2.87 -37.72 -25.02
CA SER A 3 2.53 -36.46 -24.37
C SER A 3 1.94 -36.65 -22.97
N SER A 4 1.37 -37.82 -22.66
CA SER A 4 0.87 -38.17 -21.32
C SER A 4 0.74 -39.69 -21.09
N THR A 5 0.93 -40.14 -19.85
CA THR A 5 0.64 -41.51 -19.40
C THR A 5 -0.85 -41.85 -19.49
N VAL A 6 -1.73 -40.85 -19.34
CA VAL A 6 -3.20 -41.01 -19.42
C VAL A 6 -3.64 -41.45 -20.82
N THR A 7 -2.89 -41.09 -21.86
CA THR A 7 -3.11 -41.50 -23.25
C THR A 7 -2.95 -43.01 -23.45
N TYR A 8 -2.14 -43.68 -22.61
CA TYR A 8 -1.90 -45.12 -22.67
C TYR A 8 -2.81 -45.92 -21.73
N VAL A 9 -3.00 -45.43 -20.51
CA VAL A 9 -3.73 -46.16 -19.47
C VAL A 9 -5.24 -45.97 -19.60
N GLY A 10 -5.69 -44.85 -20.17
CA GLY A 10 -7.09 -44.48 -20.28
C GLY A 10 -7.69 -44.08 -18.92
N HIS A 11 -8.39 -42.94 -18.87
CA HIS A 11 -9.09 -42.52 -17.68
C HIS A 11 -10.48 -41.96 -18.03
N ILE A 12 -11.53 -42.56 -17.46
CA ILE A 12 -12.94 -42.28 -17.85
C ILE A 12 -13.30 -40.80 -17.70
N SER A 13 -12.78 -40.10 -16.70
CA SER A 13 -13.05 -38.65 -16.52
C SER A 13 -12.19 -37.73 -17.39
N GLN A 14 -11.26 -38.26 -18.20
CA GLN A 14 -10.31 -37.50 -18.99
C GLN A 14 -10.29 -37.91 -20.48
N ALA A 15 -11.40 -38.46 -20.99
CA ALA A 15 -11.49 -38.96 -22.37
C ALA A 15 -11.11 -37.91 -23.43
N ASN A 16 -11.59 -36.67 -23.28
CA ASN A 16 -11.25 -35.58 -24.21
C ASN A 16 -9.76 -35.20 -24.14
N TYR A 17 -9.17 -35.20 -22.94
CA TYR A 17 -7.75 -34.91 -22.73
C TYR A 17 -6.87 -36.01 -23.32
N ALA A 18 -7.23 -37.28 -23.11
CA ALA A 18 -6.54 -38.43 -23.71
C ALA A 18 -6.62 -38.41 -25.24
N ALA A 19 -7.79 -38.10 -25.81
CA ALA A 19 -7.98 -38.00 -27.25
C ALA A 19 -7.13 -36.87 -27.88
N ALA A 20 -7.09 -35.70 -27.25
CA ALA A 20 -6.27 -34.57 -27.72
C ALA A 20 -4.77 -34.92 -27.72
N ASN A 21 -4.28 -35.52 -26.64
CA ASN A 21 -2.89 -35.96 -26.54
C ASN A 21 -2.56 -37.08 -27.54
N ALA A 22 -3.48 -38.01 -27.81
CA ALA A 22 -3.30 -39.04 -28.83
C ALA A 22 -3.16 -38.45 -30.25
N VAL A 23 -3.89 -37.37 -30.56
CA VAL A 23 -3.77 -36.66 -31.84
C VAL A 23 -2.40 -35.98 -31.95
N LEU A 24 -1.96 -35.29 -30.89
CA LEU A 24 -0.64 -34.63 -30.86
C LEU A 24 0.51 -35.63 -30.99
N ASP A 25 0.42 -36.78 -30.32
CA ASP A 25 1.42 -37.85 -30.42
C ASP A 25 1.50 -38.43 -31.84
N ASN A 26 0.36 -38.63 -32.50
CA ASN A 26 0.32 -39.12 -33.87
C ASN A 26 0.83 -38.08 -34.87
N LEU A 27 0.51 -36.80 -34.67
CA LEU A 27 1.02 -35.71 -35.48
C LEU A 27 2.55 -35.62 -35.37
N ALA A 28 3.10 -35.71 -34.16
CA ALA A 28 4.54 -35.72 -33.95
C ALA A 28 5.20 -36.91 -34.65
N ARG A 29 4.65 -38.12 -34.51
CA ARG A 29 5.15 -39.33 -35.21
C ARG A 29 5.05 -39.21 -36.73
N GLN A 30 3.98 -38.59 -37.26
CA GLN A 30 3.82 -38.37 -38.69
C GLN A 30 4.88 -37.38 -39.22
N ARG A 31 5.13 -36.28 -38.51
CA ARG A 31 6.16 -35.29 -38.89
C ARG A 31 7.56 -35.92 -38.92
N VAL A 32 7.90 -36.73 -37.92
CA VAL A 32 9.17 -37.50 -37.91
C VAL A 32 9.27 -38.40 -39.14
N ARG A 33 8.21 -39.15 -39.49
CA ARG A 33 8.20 -40.02 -40.68
C ARG A 33 8.38 -39.27 -42.00
N LEU A 34 7.95 -38.01 -42.05
CA LEU A 34 8.09 -37.14 -43.22
C LEU A 34 9.41 -36.36 -43.24
N GLY A 35 10.32 -36.60 -42.30
CA GLY A 35 11.59 -35.85 -42.18
C GLY A 35 11.40 -34.39 -41.76
N LEU A 36 10.24 -34.04 -41.19
CA LEU A 36 9.92 -32.68 -40.76
C LEU A 36 10.31 -32.47 -39.29
N PRO A 37 10.81 -31.27 -38.93
CA PRO A 37 11.18 -30.97 -37.54
C PRO A 37 9.95 -30.97 -36.63
N VAL A 38 10.11 -31.51 -35.42
CA VAL A 38 9.10 -31.50 -34.35
C VAL A 38 9.77 -31.44 -32.98
N ALA A 39 9.20 -30.67 -32.07
CA ALA A 39 9.59 -30.63 -30.66
C ALA A 39 8.34 -30.88 -29.80
N THR A 40 8.48 -31.67 -28.74
CA THR A 40 7.42 -31.96 -27.77
C THR A 40 7.93 -31.64 -26.37
N VAL A 41 7.18 -30.85 -25.61
CA VAL A 41 7.48 -30.52 -24.22
C VAL A 41 6.46 -31.22 -23.34
N SER A 42 6.94 -32.01 -22.37
CA SER A 42 6.08 -32.62 -21.35
C SER A 42 6.05 -31.68 -20.15
N LEU A 43 4.92 -30.98 -19.99
CA LEU A 43 4.68 -30.16 -18.81
C LEU A 43 4.15 -31.09 -17.72
N GLY A 44 4.92 -31.24 -16.63
CA GLY A 44 4.47 -31.96 -15.45
C GLY A 44 3.27 -31.29 -14.77
N PRO A 45 2.83 -31.79 -13.61
CA PRO A 45 1.70 -31.21 -12.88
C PRO A 45 1.94 -29.73 -12.55
N ILE A 46 1.04 -28.86 -13.00
CA ILE A 46 1.16 -27.41 -12.85
C ILE A 46 0.59 -27.00 -11.48
N LYS A 47 1.46 -26.56 -10.56
CA LYS A 47 1.10 -26.21 -9.17
C LYS A 47 0.62 -24.77 -8.99
N GLY A 48 0.92 -23.86 -9.93
CA GLY A 48 0.64 -22.42 -9.78
C GLY A 48 -0.78 -21.96 -10.18
N VAL A 49 -1.53 -22.77 -10.94
CA VAL A 49 -2.87 -22.40 -11.45
C VAL A 49 -3.74 -23.63 -11.65
N GLY A 50 -5.06 -23.45 -11.74
CA GLY A 50 -5.99 -24.52 -12.10
C GLY A 50 -6.38 -25.43 -10.93
N THR A 51 -6.70 -26.70 -11.22
CA THR A 51 -7.37 -27.60 -10.26
C THR A 51 -6.46 -28.04 -9.11
N LEU A 52 -5.17 -28.28 -9.36
CA LEU A 52 -4.22 -28.67 -8.31
C LEU A 52 -3.93 -27.54 -7.31
N ASN A 53 -4.00 -26.29 -7.77
CA ASN A 53 -3.89 -25.11 -6.90
C ASN A 53 -5.18 -24.89 -6.07
N ARG A 54 -6.35 -25.07 -6.68
CA ARG A 54 -7.65 -24.82 -6.02
C ARG A 54 -8.11 -25.94 -5.08
N LYS A 55 -7.54 -27.14 -5.19
CA LYS A 55 -7.94 -28.34 -4.43
C LYS A 55 -6.71 -29.00 -3.82
N PRO A 56 -6.30 -28.57 -2.61
CA PRO A 56 -5.12 -29.07 -1.91
C PRO A 56 -5.11 -30.60 -1.78
N GLU A 57 -6.29 -31.21 -1.62
CA GLU A 57 -6.46 -32.66 -1.49
C GLU A 57 -5.98 -33.46 -2.72
N TYR A 58 -5.97 -32.86 -3.92
CA TYR A 58 -5.46 -33.51 -5.13
C TYR A 58 -3.94 -33.44 -5.23
N SER A 59 -3.35 -32.33 -4.78
CA SER A 59 -1.90 -32.20 -4.68
C SER A 59 -1.34 -33.17 -3.63
N GLU A 60 -2.01 -33.34 -2.48
CA GLU A 60 -1.64 -34.35 -1.49
C GLU A 60 -1.72 -35.79 -2.03
N ASN A 61 -2.72 -36.11 -2.86
CA ASN A 61 -2.84 -37.43 -3.48
C ASN A 61 -1.76 -37.67 -4.55
N LEU A 62 -1.36 -36.65 -5.31
CA LEU A 62 -0.25 -36.73 -6.25
C LEU A 62 1.10 -36.86 -5.54
N LEU A 63 1.28 -36.19 -4.39
CA LEU A 63 2.44 -36.35 -3.50
C LEU A 63 2.53 -37.78 -2.96
N ARG A 64 1.43 -38.32 -2.41
CA ARG A 64 1.38 -39.70 -1.88
C ARG A 64 1.59 -40.77 -2.95
N SER A 65 1.27 -40.48 -4.20
CA SER A 65 1.49 -41.41 -5.33
C SER A 65 2.88 -41.28 -5.97
N GLY A 66 3.72 -40.36 -5.49
CA GLY A 66 5.07 -40.13 -6.02
C GLY A 66 5.08 -39.50 -7.42
N LEU A 67 3.95 -38.95 -7.87
CA LEU A 67 3.82 -38.28 -9.18
C LEU A 67 4.27 -36.80 -9.13
N ILE A 68 4.40 -36.25 -7.92
CA ILE A 68 5.09 -34.99 -7.63
C ILE A 68 5.90 -35.15 -6.36
N GLU A 69 7.02 -34.44 -6.27
CA GLU A 69 7.85 -34.41 -5.07
C GLU A 69 7.32 -33.38 -4.07
N ALA A 70 7.52 -33.67 -2.78
CA ALA A 70 7.30 -32.71 -1.70
C ALA A 70 8.20 -31.51 -1.94
N GLU A 71 7.68 -30.30 -1.74
CA GLU A 71 8.55 -29.14 -1.66
C GLU A 71 9.39 -29.31 -0.40
N ASP A 72 10.67 -29.60 -0.58
CA ASP A 72 11.63 -29.59 0.50
C ASP A 72 11.55 -28.21 1.17
N GLY A 73 11.03 -28.20 2.40
CA GLY A 73 11.24 -27.14 3.39
C GLY A 73 12.71 -27.08 3.82
N GLY A 74 13.63 -27.10 2.86
CA GLY A 74 15.05 -26.87 3.06
C GLY A 74 15.26 -25.41 3.38
N THR A 75 15.31 -25.10 4.68
CA THR A 75 16.06 -24.01 5.30
C THR A 75 16.67 -22.99 4.33
N ALA A 76 15.85 -22.08 3.82
CA ALA A 76 16.30 -20.84 3.16
C ALA A 76 15.67 -19.60 3.84
N GLY A 77 15.09 -19.80 5.03
CA GLY A 77 14.53 -18.75 5.88
C GLY A 77 15.55 -18.06 6.79
N ASP A 78 16.73 -18.63 7.03
CA ASP A 78 17.64 -18.14 8.10
C ASP A 78 18.90 -17.39 7.63
N ALA A 79 19.29 -17.44 6.35
CA ALA A 79 20.60 -16.90 5.96
C ALA A 79 20.71 -15.36 6.01
N ALA A 80 19.58 -14.63 6.00
CA ALA A 80 19.56 -13.17 6.13
C ALA A 80 19.40 -12.71 7.60
N ALA A 81 18.87 -13.57 8.47
CA ALA A 81 18.67 -13.28 9.88
C ALA A 81 19.97 -13.43 10.71
N ASP A 82 20.91 -14.25 10.23
CA ASP A 82 22.13 -14.63 10.97
C ASP A 82 23.42 -13.94 10.49
N VAL A 83 23.31 -12.87 9.70
CA VAL A 83 24.48 -12.09 9.27
C VAL A 83 24.90 -11.15 10.41
N ASN A 84 25.68 -11.67 11.34
CA ASN A 84 26.42 -10.87 12.32
C ASN A 84 27.48 -10.02 11.58
N ALA A 85 27.47 -8.70 11.78
CA ALA A 85 28.33 -7.73 11.09
C ALA A 85 29.82 -7.88 11.43
N ASP A 86 30.15 -8.66 12.46
CA ASP A 86 31.52 -8.80 12.98
C ASP A 86 32.42 -9.75 12.17
N ASP A 87 31.87 -10.52 11.21
CA ASP A 87 32.63 -11.44 10.35
C ASP A 87 32.25 -11.30 8.88
N ARG A 88 32.82 -10.27 8.24
CA ARG A 88 32.61 -9.92 6.83
C ARG A 88 32.90 -11.08 5.88
N ASP A 89 33.97 -11.84 6.13
CA ASP A 89 34.39 -12.91 5.23
C ASP A 89 33.39 -14.07 5.23
N ARG A 90 32.88 -14.43 6.41
CA ARG A 90 31.83 -15.44 6.54
C ARG A 90 30.51 -14.99 5.91
N ALA A 91 30.11 -13.74 6.11
CA ALA A 91 28.88 -13.17 5.54
C ALA A 91 28.91 -13.18 4.00
N MET A 92 30.05 -12.80 3.41
CA MET A 92 30.22 -12.80 1.96
C MET A 92 30.12 -14.20 1.35
N ILE A 93 30.62 -15.22 2.04
CA ILE A 93 30.55 -16.62 1.58
C ILE A 93 29.08 -17.08 1.54
N VAL A 94 28.33 -16.86 2.61
CA VAL A 94 26.90 -17.23 2.70
C VAL A 94 26.08 -16.54 1.60
N LEU A 95 26.34 -15.25 1.36
CA LEU A 95 25.66 -14.49 0.31
C LEU A 95 26.04 -14.98 -1.09
N ALA A 96 27.31 -15.33 -1.32
CA ALA A 96 27.76 -15.90 -2.58
C ALA A 96 27.12 -17.28 -2.85
N GLU A 97 26.95 -18.11 -1.82
CA GLU A 97 26.25 -19.40 -1.91
C GLU A 97 24.77 -19.22 -2.22
N ALA A 98 24.11 -18.21 -1.63
CA ALA A 98 22.72 -17.90 -1.95
C ALA A 98 22.55 -17.49 -3.42
N VAL A 99 23.49 -16.69 -3.96
CA VAL A 99 23.51 -16.33 -5.38
C VAL A 99 23.75 -17.57 -6.26
N ALA A 100 24.64 -18.48 -5.86
CA ALA A 100 24.89 -19.74 -6.57
C ALA A 100 23.64 -20.64 -6.59
N GLN A 101 22.96 -20.80 -5.46
CA GLN A 101 21.71 -21.55 -5.36
C GLN A 101 20.61 -20.98 -6.25
N ARG A 102 20.49 -19.64 -6.30
CA ARG A 102 19.53 -18.99 -7.20
C ARG A 102 19.89 -19.25 -8.66
N LEU A 103 21.17 -19.13 -9.02
CA LEU A 103 21.66 -19.38 -10.37
C LEU A 103 21.44 -20.85 -10.80
N ALA A 104 21.68 -21.83 -9.92
CA ALA A 104 21.44 -23.26 -10.19
C ALA A 104 19.99 -23.54 -10.54
N LYS A 105 19.06 -23.01 -9.73
CA LYS A 105 17.62 -23.12 -9.96
C LYS A 105 17.19 -22.47 -11.27
N LEU A 106 17.78 -21.32 -11.58
CA LEU A 106 17.43 -20.54 -12.76
C LEU A 106 17.89 -21.20 -14.07
N LEU A 107 19.07 -21.80 -14.06
CA LEU A 107 19.66 -22.47 -15.22
C LEU A 107 19.32 -23.96 -15.31
N PHE A 108 18.60 -24.50 -14.33
CA PHE A 108 18.29 -25.93 -14.21
C PHE A 108 19.55 -26.82 -14.24
N ILE A 109 20.62 -26.36 -13.57
CA ILE A 109 21.87 -27.12 -13.42
C ILE A 109 22.11 -27.49 -11.94
N PRO A 110 22.81 -28.60 -11.65
CA PRO A 110 23.23 -28.95 -10.30
C PRO A 110 24.03 -27.83 -9.64
N LEU A 111 23.83 -27.61 -8.33
CA LEU A 111 24.57 -26.58 -7.59
C LEU A 111 26.09 -26.84 -7.58
N GLU A 112 26.49 -28.11 -7.59
CA GLU A 112 27.89 -28.55 -7.67
C GLU A 112 28.61 -28.12 -8.96
N ASP A 113 27.86 -27.82 -10.03
CA ASP A 113 28.40 -27.34 -11.29
C ASP A 113 28.61 -25.81 -11.30
N ILE A 114 28.27 -25.11 -10.20
CA ILE A 114 28.46 -23.66 -10.07
C ILE A 114 29.71 -23.34 -9.25
N ASP A 115 30.77 -22.98 -9.96
CA ASP A 115 31.96 -22.38 -9.36
C ASP A 115 31.73 -20.88 -9.07
N ILE A 116 31.56 -20.53 -7.80
CA ILE A 116 31.31 -19.15 -7.35
C ILE A 116 32.40 -18.14 -7.74
N SER A 117 33.58 -18.60 -8.16
CA SER A 117 34.68 -17.76 -8.61
C SER A 117 34.68 -17.50 -10.12
N ARG A 118 33.82 -18.18 -10.88
CA ARG A 118 33.69 -17.94 -12.34
C ARG A 118 32.69 -16.82 -12.64
N PRO A 119 32.92 -16.07 -13.73
CA PRO A 119 32.02 -15.00 -14.13
C PRO A 119 30.68 -15.55 -14.62
N PHE A 120 29.62 -14.76 -14.44
CA PHE A 120 28.26 -15.13 -14.88
C PHE A 120 28.14 -15.46 -16.37
N SER A 121 28.96 -14.82 -17.20
CA SER A 121 29.06 -15.10 -18.64
C SER A 121 29.53 -16.53 -18.96
N HIS A 122 30.14 -17.22 -17.99
CA HIS A 122 30.57 -18.61 -18.13
C HIS A 122 29.40 -19.61 -18.09
N PHE A 123 28.31 -19.26 -17.41
CA PHE A 123 27.19 -20.19 -17.17
C PHE A 123 26.09 -20.12 -18.25
N GLY A 124 26.32 -19.35 -19.32
CA GLY A 124 25.39 -19.30 -20.46
C GLY A 124 24.09 -18.56 -20.18
N LEU A 125 24.12 -17.53 -19.34
CA LEU A 125 22.96 -16.67 -19.10
C LEU A 125 22.49 -16.00 -20.39
N ASP A 126 21.21 -16.19 -20.69
CA ASP A 126 20.51 -15.42 -21.72
C ASP A 126 19.88 -14.15 -21.13
N SER A 127 19.25 -13.34 -21.98
CA SER A 127 18.62 -12.08 -21.55
C SER A 127 17.47 -12.28 -20.57
N MET A 128 16.80 -13.44 -20.58
CA MET A 128 15.63 -13.71 -19.73
C MET A 128 16.07 -14.14 -18.32
N SER A 129 16.91 -15.16 -18.24
CA SER A 129 17.55 -15.62 -16.99
C SER A 129 18.40 -14.51 -16.36
N GLY A 130 19.14 -13.74 -17.16
CA GLY A 130 19.86 -12.57 -16.68
C GLY A 130 18.97 -11.53 -16.00
N SER A 131 17.84 -11.20 -16.64
CA SER A 131 16.88 -10.23 -16.11
C SER A 131 16.20 -10.74 -14.83
N GLU A 132 15.88 -12.03 -14.77
CA GLU A 132 15.29 -12.65 -13.57
C GLU A 132 16.26 -12.66 -12.38
N LEU A 133 17.55 -12.93 -12.62
CA LEU A 133 18.57 -12.86 -11.57
C LEU A 133 18.77 -11.42 -11.07
N ILE A 134 18.81 -10.44 -11.96
CA ILE A 134 18.91 -9.01 -11.62
C ILE A 134 17.70 -8.55 -10.83
N HIS A 135 16.50 -8.93 -11.27
CA HIS A 135 15.27 -8.61 -10.57
C HIS A 135 15.28 -9.19 -9.16
N TRP A 136 15.70 -10.46 -9.01
CA TRP A 136 15.85 -11.08 -7.70
C TRP A 136 16.88 -10.36 -6.80
N LEU A 137 18.05 -10.00 -7.33
CA LEU A 137 19.08 -9.25 -6.58
C LEU A 137 18.56 -7.87 -6.12
N SER A 138 17.82 -7.19 -6.98
CA SER A 138 17.21 -5.89 -6.68
C SER A 138 16.12 -6.00 -5.61
N GLN A 139 15.21 -6.97 -5.73
CA GLN A 139 14.10 -7.18 -4.80
C GLN A 139 14.58 -7.66 -3.43
N ARG A 140 15.54 -8.60 -3.41
CA ARG A 140 15.99 -9.26 -2.19
C ARG A 140 17.02 -8.44 -1.40
N PHE A 141 17.86 -7.67 -2.09
CA PHE A 141 19.04 -7.04 -1.49
C PHE A 141 19.20 -5.55 -1.81
N GLY A 142 18.29 -4.95 -2.58
CA GLY A 142 18.42 -3.56 -3.02
C GLY A 142 19.59 -3.31 -3.98
N LEU A 143 20.17 -4.37 -4.55
CA LEU A 143 21.33 -4.27 -5.44
C LEU A 143 20.90 -4.00 -6.88
N GLY A 144 20.97 -2.73 -7.30
CA GLY A 144 20.70 -2.33 -8.68
C GLY A 144 21.89 -2.60 -9.60
N MET A 145 21.67 -3.39 -10.66
CA MET A 145 22.69 -3.63 -11.69
C MET A 145 22.06 -3.84 -13.07
N SER A 146 22.80 -3.52 -14.13
CA SER A 146 22.44 -3.79 -15.52
C SER A 146 22.89 -5.18 -15.97
N PHE A 147 22.28 -5.69 -17.03
CA PHE A 147 22.68 -6.96 -17.64
C PHE A 147 24.14 -6.96 -18.13
N LEU A 148 24.64 -5.82 -18.65
CA LEU A 148 26.04 -5.69 -19.04
C LEU A 148 26.99 -5.77 -17.83
N GLN A 149 26.59 -5.22 -16.67
CA GLN A 149 27.37 -5.35 -15.44
C GLN A 149 27.35 -6.79 -14.91
N LEU A 150 26.25 -7.51 -15.08
CA LEU A 150 26.14 -8.93 -14.72
C LEU A 150 27.09 -9.78 -15.56
N LEU A 151 27.20 -9.51 -16.86
CA LEU A 151 28.09 -10.25 -17.77
C LEU A 151 29.56 -9.83 -17.71
N ALA A 152 29.90 -8.79 -16.93
CA ALA A 152 31.27 -8.32 -16.81
C ALA A 152 32.19 -9.44 -16.31
N PRO A 153 33.43 -9.56 -16.81
CA PRO A 153 34.38 -10.60 -16.38
C PRO A 153 34.69 -10.57 -14.87
N SER A 154 34.50 -9.42 -14.24
CA SER A 154 34.68 -9.21 -12.80
C SER A 154 33.46 -9.59 -11.96
N CYS A 155 32.30 -9.85 -12.58
CA CYS A 155 31.06 -10.18 -11.88
C CYS A 155 30.93 -11.69 -11.74
N THR A 156 31.14 -12.18 -10.52
CA THR A 156 31.03 -13.58 -10.12
C THR A 156 30.04 -13.71 -8.95
N PRO A 157 29.49 -14.89 -8.66
CA PRO A 157 28.69 -15.09 -7.44
C PRO A 157 29.42 -14.62 -6.18
N LYS A 158 30.74 -14.85 -6.10
CA LYS A 158 31.59 -14.37 -5.00
C LYS A 158 31.69 -12.84 -4.92
N SER A 159 31.88 -12.14 -6.05
CA SER A 159 31.95 -10.66 -6.03
C SER A 159 30.59 -10.03 -5.72
N LEU A 160 29.49 -10.68 -6.13
CA LEU A 160 28.14 -10.24 -5.76
C LEU A 160 27.88 -10.42 -4.27
N GLY A 161 28.35 -11.49 -3.63
CA GLY A 161 28.27 -11.65 -2.17
C GLY A 161 28.84 -10.45 -1.40
N GLY A 162 29.99 -9.91 -1.86
CA GLY A 162 30.56 -8.67 -1.33
C GLY A 162 29.71 -7.42 -1.60
N SER A 163 29.21 -7.28 -2.83
CA SER A 163 28.38 -6.12 -3.21
C SER A 163 27.03 -6.09 -2.48
N ILE A 164 26.47 -7.26 -2.20
CA ILE A 164 25.25 -7.44 -1.40
C ILE A 164 25.53 -7.05 0.06
N PHE A 165 26.63 -7.54 0.63
CA PHE A 165 27.04 -7.18 2.00
C PHE A 165 27.19 -5.66 2.16
N ASP A 166 27.91 -5.01 1.24
CA ASP A 166 28.13 -3.56 1.29
C ASP A 166 26.82 -2.76 1.15
N THR A 167 25.89 -3.22 0.32
CA THR A 167 24.56 -2.60 0.15
C THR A 167 23.72 -2.72 1.43
N ILE A 168 23.67 -3.92 2.03
CA ILE A 168 22.94 -4.17 3.29
C ILE A 168 23.55 -3.37 4.44
N ALA A 169 24.89 -3.32 4.54
CA ALA A 169 25.58 -2.56 5.57
C ALA A 169 25.29 -1.05 5.47
N LYS A 170 25.29 -0.49 4.25
CA LYS A 170 24.91 0.91 4.02
C LYS A 170 23.47 1.20 4.41
N ALA A 171 22.52 0.33 4.04
CA ALA A 171 21.11 0.48 4.42
C ALA A 171 20.93 0.47 5.95
N LYS A 172 21.65 -0.41 6.67
CA LYS A 172 21.62 -0.45 8.14
C LYS A 172 22.21 0.81 8.79
N VAL A 173 23.28 1.39 8.25
CA VAL A 173 23.85 2.65 8.77
C VAL A 173 22.89 3.82 8.59
N VAL A 174 22.27 3.94 7.41
CA VAL A 174 21.27 4.99 7.14
C VAL A 174 20.05 4.82 8.05
N ALA A 175 19.55 3.59 8.20
CA ALA A 175 18.43 3.30 9.11
C ALA A 175 18.79 3.57 10.58
N ALA A 176 20.03 3.29 11.00
CA ALA A 176 20.52 3.55 12.36
C ALA A 176 20.71 5.06 12.62
N GLU A 177 21.17 5.84 11.64
CA GLU A 177 21.24 7.31 11.75
C GLU A 177 19.84 7.92 11.86
N VAL A 178 18.86 7.42 11.11
CA VAL A 178 17.45 7.83 11.22
C VAL A 178 16.85 7.41 12.57
N ALA A 179 17.16 6.19 13.06
CA ALA A 179 16.66 5.67 14.34
C ALA A 179 17.32 6.34 15.57
N ALA A 180 18.58 6.76 15.47
CA ALA A 180 19.32 7.43 16.54
C ALA A 180 18.90 8.91 16.72
N THR A 181 18.07 9.44 15.81
CA THR A 181 17.56 10.83 15.86
C THR A 181 16.25 10.95 16.66
N VAL A 182 16.00 10.07 17.63
CA VAL A 182 14.98 10.30 18.68
C VAL A 182 15.61 11.20 19.74
N VAL A 183 15.71 12.49 19.43
CA VAL A 183 16.11 13.51 20.40
C VAL A 183 14.92 13.72 21.35
N THR A 184 15.09 13.40 22.63
CA THR A 184 14.16 13.85 23.67
C THR A 184 14.39 15.34 23.92
N ILE A 185 13.46 16.18 23.46
CA ILE A 185 13.46 17.63 23.70
C ILE A 185 12.36 17.94 24.74
N PRO A 186 12.62 18.80 25.74
CA PRO A 186 11.73 19.03 26.88
C PRO A 186 10.35 19.57 26.46
N GLU A 187 9.30 19.11 27.15
CA GLU A 187 7.97 19.70 27.11
C GLU A 187 8.07 21.21 27.41
N LYS A 188 7.88 22.06 26.39
CA LYS A 188 7.62 23.47 26.62
C LYS A 188 6.14 23.60 26.98
N GLU A 189 5.84 23.88 28.24
CA GLU A 189 4.49 24.23 28.70
C GLU A 189 4.04 25.57 28.09
N GLY A 190 3.50 25.51 26.87
CA GLY A 190 2.86 26.65 26.18
C GLY A 190 1.35 26.70 26.44
N ARG A 191 0.71 27.82 26.05
CA ARG A 191 -0.76 27.99 26.14
C ARG A 191 -1.52 26.90 25.40
N THR A 192 -0.95 26.40 24.31
CA THR A 192 -1.50 25.32 23.46
C THR A 192 -1.58 24.00 24.22
N HIS A 193 -0.53 23.66 24.98
CA HIS A 193 -0.48 22.46 25.81
C HIS A 193 -1.58 22.51 26.90
N ALA A 194 -1.77 23.66 27.55
CA ALA A 194 -2.83 23.85 28.53
C ALA A 194 -4.24 23.78 27.92
N ALA A 195 -4.44 24.31 26.70
CA ALA A 195 -5.71 24.23 25.99
C ALA A 195 -6.07 22.78 25.62
N MET A 196 -5.08 21.97 25.20
CA MET A 196 -5.25 20.55 24.91
C MET A 196 -5.61 19.74 26.16
N ARG A 197 -4.85 19.93 27.25
CA ARG A 197 -5.17 19.30 28.55
C ARG A 197 -6.60 19.60 28.98
N ARG A 198 -7.04 20.87 28.84
CA ARG A 198 -8.40 21.27 29.21
C ARG A 198 -9.46 20.60 28.33
N ALA A 199 -9.23 20.46 27.03
CA ALA A 199 -10.18 19.83 26.11
C ALA A 199 -10.37 18.32 26.38
N ILE A 200 -9.33 17.65 26.91
CA ILE A 200 -9.35 16.21 27.22
C ILE A 200 -9.91 15.97 28.63
N ALA A 201 -9.59 16.84 29.59
CA ALA A 201 -10.09 16.77 30.96
C ALA A 201 -11.54 17.27 31.14
N ASP A 202 -12.20 17.71 30.07
CA ASP A 202 -13.58 18.19 30.10
C ASP A 202 -14.54 17.06 30.56
N PRO A 203 -15.54 17.32 31.42
CA PRO A 203 -16.56 16.33 31.80
C PRO A 203 -17.28 15.67 30.60
N GLN A 204 -17.26 16.32 29.45
CA GLN A 204 -17.67 15.80 28.15
C GLN A 204 -16.47 15.84 27.20
N PRO A 205 -15.52 14.91 27.36
CA PRO A 205 -14.20 15.03 26.76
C PRO A 205 -14.31 15.14 25.23
N VAL A 206 -13.50 16.04 24.64
CA VAL A 206 -13.48 16.18 23.18
C VAL A 206 -13.04 14.87 22.52
N MET A 207 -12.14 14.16 23.20
CA MET A 207 -11.52 12.89 22.85
C MET A 207 -10.92 12.23 24.10
N HIS A 208 -10.72 10.91 24.09
CA HIS A 208 -10.11 10.19 25.22
C HIS A 208 -8.57 10.25 25.21
N SER A 209 -7.98 10.42 24.02
CA SER A 209 -6.54 10.63 23.84
C SER A 209 -6.27 11.62 22.71
N TYR A 210 -5.15 12.33 22.82
CA TYR A 210 -4.60 13.15 21.76
C TYR A 210 -3.08 12.98 21.72
N VAL A 211 -2.59 12.40 20.64
CA VAL A 211 -1.15 12.32 20.37
C VAL A 211 -0.83 13.24 19.21
N CYS A 212 0.23 14.01 19.31
CA CYS A 212 0.68 14.92 18.25
C CYS A 212 2.17 14.80 18.06
N THR A 213 2.59 14.89 16.80
CA THR A 213 3.99 15.07 16.42
C THR A 213 4.12 16.19 15.39
N VAL A 214 5.19 16.97 15.53
CA VAL A 214 5.61 18.00 14.58
C VAL A 214 7.09 17.76 14.30
N ILE A 215 7.46 17.74 13.03
CA ILE A 215 8.83 17.48 12.56
C ILE A 215 9.27 18.55 11.57
N ASN A 216 10.58 18.75 11.47
CA ASN A 216 11.19 19.54 10.41
C ASN A 216 11.72 18.68 9.26
N ARG A 217 12.22 19.33 8.20
CA ARG A 217 12.77 18.68 7.00
C ARG A 217 13.93 17.72 7.26
N ASN A 218 14.67 17.90 8.36
CA ASN A 218 15.76 17.00 8.73
C ASN A 218 15.26 15.74 9.46
N GLY A 219 13.94 15.60 9.65
CA GLY A 219 13.34 14.53 10.45
C GLY A 219 13.43 14.78 11.96
N GLU A 220 13.90 15.95 12.40
CA GLU A 220 13.97 16.28 13.82
C GLU A 220 12.57 16.56 14.36
N GLN A 221 12.23 15.94 15.48
CA GLN A 221 10.98 16.19 16.19
C GLN A 221 11.04 17.55 16.88
N LEU A 222 10.30 18.53 16.34
CA LEU A 222 10.20 19.89 16.89
C LEU A 222 9.28 19.95 18.11
N TYR A 223 8.24 19.12 18.09
CA TYR A 223 7.25 19.05 19.17
C TYR A 223 6.57 17.69 19.18
N SER A 224 6.26 17.22 20.38
CA SER A 224 5.44 16.04 20.62
C SER A 224 4.49 16.29 21.78
N LEU A 225 3.31 15.70 21.72
CA LEU A 225 2.36 15.68 22.82
C LEU A 225 1.73 14.31 22.93
N THR A 226 1.56 13.84 24.16
CA THR A 226 0.74 12.68 24.51
C THR A 226 -0.15 13.08 25.68
N GLU A 227 -1.46 13.09 25.46
CA GLU A 227 -2.42 13.44 26.50
C GLU A 227 -3.59 12.44 26.51
N GLY A 228 -4.12 12.21 27.72
CA GLY A 228 -5.21 11.28 27.95
C GLY A 228 -4.75 9.81 28.02
N THR A 229 -5.70 8.91 27.78
CA THR A 229 -5.53 7.47 28.01
C THR A 229 -5.94 6.68 26.77
N MET A 230 -5.34 5.50 26.60
CA MET A 230 -5.60 4.59 25.49
C MET A 230 -7.09 4.32 25.30
N SER A 231 -7.86 4.25 26.39
CA SER A 231 -9.33 4.15 26.37
C SER A 231 -9.96 5.14 27.35
N LYS A 232 -11.22 5.54 27.09
CA LYS A 232 -11.96 6.54 27.87
C LYS A 232 -12.00 6.22 29.38
N ASP A 233 -12.22 4.96 29.72
CA ASP A 233 -12.39 4.50 31.11
C ASP A 233 -11.14 3.76 31.64
N GLY A 234 -10.07 3.71 30.85
CA GLY A 234 -8.82 3.01 31.19
C GLY A 234 -7.80 3.90 31.87
N GLY A 235 -6.88 3.28 32.62
CA GLY A 235 -5.77 3.97 33.28
C GLY A 235 -4.47 4.01 32.48
N THR A 236 -4.38 3.31 31.34
CA THR A 236 -3.17 3.26 30.51
C THR A 236 -2.99 4.58 29.77
N PRO A 237 -1.92 5.35 30.01
CA PRO A 237 -1.64 6.58 29.29
C PRO A 237 -1.54 6.33 27.78
N ALA A 238 -2.02 7.28 26.98
CA ALA A 238 -1.75 7.25 25.55
C ALA A 238 -0.27 7.55 25.29
N ASP A 239 0.31 6.91 24.28
CA ASP A 239 1.71 7.09 23.92
C ASP A 239 1.93 7.02 22.40
N PHE A 240 3.19 7.06 21.97
CA PHE A 240 3.59 7.01 20.57
C PHE A 240 3.57 5.59 19.97
N ASP A 241 3.31 4.57 20.78
CA ASP A 241 3.29 3.16 20.40
C ASP A 241 1.87 2.57 20.38
N GLY A 242 0.85 3.35 20.77
CA GLY A 242 -0.55 3.05 20.50
C GLY A 242 -0.80 2.84 19.00
N VAL A 243 -1.57 1.79 18.67
CA VAL A 243 -1.89 1.41 17.30
C VAL A 243 -3.24 2.02 16.91
N TYR A 244 -3.20 2.89 15.91
CA TYR A 244 -4.36 3.64 15.41
C TYR A 244 -4.78 3.05 14.06
N GLY A 245 -6.09 2.85 13.88
CA GLY A 245 -6.65 2.61 12.55
C GLY A 245 -6.60 3.91 11.76
N MET A 246 -5.74 3.98 10.74
CA MET A 246 -5.32 5.21 10.07
C MET A 246 -6.40 5.78 9.12
N ALA A 247 -7.38 4.97 8.74
CA ALA A 247 -8.44 5.36 7.83
C ALA A 247 -7.84 6.07 6.60
N SER A 248 -8.40 7.21 6.19
CA SER A 248 -8.00 7.93 4.99
C SER A 248 -6.56 8.45 4.97
N LEU A 249 -5.82 8.43 6.10
CA LEU A 249 -4.37 8.72 6.10
C LEU A 249 -3.62 7.74 5.19
N SER A 250 -4.13 6.51 5.08
CA SER A 250 -3.56 5.44 4.23
C SER A 250 -3.33 5.89 2.78
N LYS A 251 -4.13 6.84 2.28
CA LYS A 251 -4.07 7.32 0.89
C LYS A 251 -2.71 7.88 0.50
N LEU A 252 -2.07 8.66 1.38
CA LEU A 252 -0.75 9.23 1.08
C LEU A 252 0.33 8.13 0.96
N MET A 253 0.26 7.11 1.81
CA MET A 253 1.18 5.96 1.74
C MET A 253 0.93 5.11 0.50
N THR A 254 -0.35 4.91 0.14
CA THR A 254 -0.75 4.27 -1.12
C THR A 254 -0.26 5.06 -2.33
N THR A 255 -0.35 6.39 -2.32
CA THR A 255 0.24 7.25 -3.34
C THR A 255 1.73 6.98 -3.50
N VAL A 256 2.48 6.88 -2.41
CA VAL A 256 3.92 6.59 -2.46
C VAL A 256 4.20 5.23 -3.10
N ALA A 257 3.47 4.19 -2.70
CA ALA A 257 3.60 2.85 -3.30
C ALA A 257 3.30 2.84 -4.81
N ILE A 258 2.28 3.59 -5.24
CA ILE A 258 1.94 3.73 -6.66
C ILE A 258 3.06 4.46 -7.41
N MET A 259 3.57 5.56 -6.85
CA MET A 259 4.65 6.32 -7.48
C MET A 259 5.96 5.53 -7.56
N GLN A 260 6.23 4.61 -6.62
CA GLN A 260 7.35 3.68 -6.74
C GLN A 260 7.18 2.75 -7.96
N CYS A 261 5.96 2.29 -8.25
CA CYS A 261 5.68 1.51 -9.45
C CYS A 261 5.83 2.34 -10.75
N VAL A 262 5.44 3.62 -10.70
CA VAL A 262 5.65 4.58 -11.81
C VAL A 262 7.14 4.81 -12.07
N GLU A 263 7.96 5.06 -11.04
CA GLU A 263 9.41 5.27 -11.19
C GLU A 263 10.12 4.02 -11.75
N ARG A 264 9.63 2.83 -11.42
CA ARG A 264 10.12 1.54 -11.95
C ARG A 264 9.66 1.27 -13.39
N GLY A 265 8.84 2.15 -13.98
CA GLY A 265 8.30 2.00 -15.32
C GLY A 265 7.32 0.83 -15.46
N GLN A 266 6.73 0.37 -14.36
CA GLN A 266 5.74 -0.72 -14.39
C GLN A 266 4.38 -0.23 -14.89
N ILE A 267 4.07 1.05 -14.65
CA ILE A 267 2.80 1.70 -15.00
C ILE A 267 3.06 3.17 -15.36
N SER A 268 2.18 3.75 -16.17
CA SER A 268 1.98 5.19 -16.25
C SER A 268 0.76 5.61 -15.42
N LEU A 269 0.73 6.86 -14.97
CA LEU A 269 -0.44 7.45 -14.31
C LEU A 269 -1.67 7.52 -15.24
N ASP A 270 -1.45 7.55 -16.55
CA ASP A 270 -2.48 7.79 -17.56
C ASP A 270 -2.87 6.53 -18.36
N ASP A 271 -2.32 5.36 -17.99
CA ASP A 271 -2.70 4.08 -18.58
C ASP A 271 -4.13 3.68 -18.17
N ASP A 272 -4.85 3.04 -19.10
CA ASP A 272 -6.16 2.43 -18.80
C ASP A 272 -5.97 1.25 -17.83
N VAL A 273 -6.73 1.26 -16.74
CA VAL A 273 -6.64 0.22 -15.71
C VAL A 273 -7.40 -1.06 -16.05
N ALA A 274 -8.25 -1.03 -17.09
CA ALA A 274 -9.12 -2.14 -17.47
C ALA A 274 -8.43 -3.51 -17.65
N PRO A 275 -7.21 -3.61 -18.21
CA PRO A 275 -6.53 -4.90 -18.35
C PRO A 275 -6.24 -5.62 -17.02
N ILE A 276 -6.10 -4.86 -15.93
CA ILE A 276 -5.73 -5.39 -14.60
C ILE A 276 -6.92 -5.38 -13.63
N LEU A 277 -7.82 -4.40 -13.77
CA LEU A 277 -9.03 -4.24 -12.98
C LEU A 277 -10.31 -4.38 -13.82
N PRO A 278 -10.54 -5.54 -14.48
CA PRO A 278 -11.76 -5.74 -15.26
C PRO A 278 -13.02 -5.66 -14.37
N ASP A 279 -12.91 -6.05 -13.10
CA ASP A 279 -14.00 -6.01 -12.12
C ASP A 279 -14.52 -4.58 -11.93
N LEU A 280 -13.61 -3.63 -11.67
CA LEU A 280 -13.92 -2.21 -11.58
C LEU A 280 -14.46 -1.67 -12.92
N CYS A 281 -13.79 -1.98 -14.02
CA CYS A 281 -14.13 -1.43 -15.32
C CYS A 281 -15.43 -2.01 -15.90
N SER A 282 -15.97 -3.08 -15.31
CA SER A 282 -17.29 -3.64 -15.62
C SER A 282 -18.45 -2.95 -14.90
N LEU A 283 -18.16 -2.14 -13.86
CA LEU A 283 -19.20 -1.45 -13.10
C LEU A 283 -19.95 -0.47 -13.99
N PRO A 284 -21.29 -0.43 -13.90
CA PRO A 284 -22.08 0.54 -14.63
C PRO A 284 -22.03 1.90 -13.92
N VAL A 285 -22.49 2.94 -14.60
CA VAL A 285 -22.58 4.31 -14.06
C VAL A 285 -24.04 4.60 -13.68
N LEU A 286 -24.27 5.23 -12.54
CA LEU A 286 -25.59 5.75 -12.16
C LEU A 286 -26.12 6.73 -13.22
N ASP A 287 -27.38 6.56 -13.60
CA ASP A 287 -28.03 7.34 -14.65
C ASP A 287 -29.36 7.95 -14.16
N GLY A 288 -29.29 8.53 -12.96
CA GLY A 288 -30.42 9.19 -12.31
C GLY A 288 -31.49 8.23 -11.83
N VAL A 289 -32.71 8.75 -11.76
CA VAL A 289 -33.88 8.07 -11.20
C VAL A 289 -35.03 8.15 -12.20
N ASP A 290 -35.82 7.10 -12.34
CA ASP A 290 -37.05 7.09 -13.16
C ASP A 290 -38.26 7.71 -12.45
N ALA A 291 -39.41 7.73 -13.15
CA ALA A 291 -40.64 8.34 -12.65
C ALA A 291 -41.18 7.59 -11.41
N GLU A 292 -40.86 6.30 -11.29
CA GLU A 292 -41.22 5.40 -10.21
C GLU A 292 -40.22 5.46 -9.03
N GLY A 293 -39.19 6.30 -9.14
CA GLY A 293 -38.21 6.50 -8.09
C GLY A 293 -37.08 5.45 -8.05
N GLN A 294 -36.99 4.55 -9.04
CA GLN A 294 -35.93 3.55 -9.17
C GLN A 294 -34.67 4.17 -9.78
N CYS A 295 -33.52 3.84 -9.21
CA CYS A 295 -32.24 4.23 -9.78
C CYS A 295 -31.99 3.48 -11.08
N ARG A 296 -31.61 4.22 -12.13
CA ARG A 296 -31.14 3.62 -13.38
C ARG A 296 -29.62 3.59 -13.42
N THR A 297 -29.09 2.71 -14.27
CA THR A 297 -27.68 2.69 -14.61
C THR A 297 -27.51 2.60 -16.13
N LYS A 298 -26.34 3.03 -16.60
CA LYS A 298 -25.91 2.89 -17.99
C LYS A 298 -24.52 2.25 -18.05
N PRO A 299 -24.14 1.59 -19.15
CA PRO A 299 -22.77 1.12 -19.34
C PRO A 299 -21.77 2.29 -19.27
N ARG A 300 -20.64 2.07 -18.60
CA ARG A 300 -19.48 2.97 -18.64
C ARG A 300 -18.92 3.02 -20.05
N THR A 301 -18.53 4.22 -20.50
CA THR A 301 -17.98 4.45 -21.84
C THR A 301 -16.57 5.05 -21.85
N LYS A 302 -16.12 5.67 -20.74
CA LYS A 302 -14.79 6.30 -20.63
C LYS A 302 -13.78 5.44 -19.87
N PRO A 303 -12.50 5.36 -20.28
CA PRO A 303 -11.48 4.59 -19.56
C PRO A 303 -11.25 5.13 -18.15
N ILE A 304 -10.85 4.27 -17.23
CA ILE A 304 -10.41 4.67 -15.89
C ILE A 304 -8.88 4.63 -15.91
N THR A 305 -8.22 5.69 -15.43
CA THR A 305 -6.75 5.71 -15.31
C THR A 305 -6.33 5.76 -13.84
N MET A 306 -5.06 5.44 -13.57
CA MET A 306 -4.48 5.54 -12.23
C MET A 306 -4.59 6.98 -11.68
N ARG A 307 -4.37 7.99 -12.51
CA ARG A 307 -4.56 9.42 -12.18
C ARG A 307 -5.97 9.69 -11.70
N LEU A 308 -6.99 9.21 -12.43
CA LEU A 308 -8.39 9.42 -12.07
C LEU A 308 -8.76 8.73 -10.74
N LEU A 309 -8.21 7.55 -10.47
CA LEU A 309 -8.38 6.85 -9.18
C LEU A 309 -7.81 7.68 -8.01
N MET A 310 -6.58 8.16 -8.15
CA MET A 310 -5.86 8.89 -7.12
C MET A 310 -6.33 10.34 -6.93
N SER A 311 -7.01 10.92 -7.93
CA SER A 311 -7.55 12.28 -7.86
C SER A 311 -9.04 12.33 -7.52
N HIS A 312 -9.67 11.20 -7.20
CA HIS A 312 -11.12 11.10 -6.96
C HIS A 312 -12.02 11.50 -8.15
N GLN A 313 -11.54 11.24 -9.38
CA GLN A 313 -12.22 11.54 -10.64
C GLN A 313 -12.61 10.27 -11.43
N SER A 314 -12.45 9.07 -10.85
CA SER A 314 -12.78 7.80 -11.50
C SER A 314 -14.27 7.47 -11.55
N GLY A 315 -15.11 8.21 -10.82
CA GLY A 315 -16.52 7.89 -10.59
C GLY A 315 -16.76 6.92 -9.43
N CYS A 316 -15.72 6.36 -8.81
CA CYS A 316 -15.88 5.53 -7.61
C CYS A 316 -16.40 6.36 -6.44
N GLY A 317 -17.49 5.92 -5.82
CA GLY A 317 -18.00 6.48 -4.55
C GLY A 317 -17.81 5.51 -3.39
N TYR A 318 -18.12 5.98 -2.18
CA TYR A 318 -18.39 5.11 -1.05
C TYR A 318 -19.89 4.81 -0.95
N HIS A 319 -20.28 3.73 -0.26
CA HIS A 319 -21.71 3.36 -0.11
C HIS A 319 -22.60 4.49 0.43
N GLU A 320 -22.03 5.46 1.14
CA GLU A 320 -22.68 6.66 1.68
C GLU A 320 -22.69 7.87 0.72
N SER A 321 -22.01 7.81 -0.42
CA SER A 321 -21.95 8.90 -1.42
C SER A 321 -23.31 9.14 -2.09
N PRO A 322 -23.60 10.36 -2.58
CA PRO A 322 -24.89 10.71 -3.16
C PRO A 322 -25.40 9.68 -4.21
N GLY A 323 -26.66 9.29 -4.08
CA GLY A 323 -27.30 8.28 -4.96
C GLY A 323 -27.08 6.83 -4.52
N LEU A 324 -25.90 6.47 -4.01
CA LEU A 324 -25.56 5.10 -3.63
C LEU A 324 -26.38 4.54 -2.45
N PRO A 325 -26.77 5.30 -1.41
CA PRO A 325 -27.69 4.81 -0.38
C PRO A 325 -29.06 4.41 -0.94
N ARG A 326 -29.56 5.10 -1.97
CA ARG A 326 -30.83 4.75 -2.62
C ARG A 326 -30.66 3.48 -3.45
N TRP A 327 -29.61 3.42 -4.28
CA TRP A 327 -29.26 2.24 -5.05
C TRP A 327 -29.13 1.00 -4.17
N GLY A 328 -28.37 1.13 -3.07
CA GLY A 328 -28.14 0.05 -2.13
C GLY A 328 -29.43 -0.49 -1.54
N ARG A 329 -30.33 0.38 -1.07
CA ARG A 329 -31.65 -0.05 -0.56
C ARG A 329 -32.51 -0.77 -1.61
N GLN A 330 -32.50 -0.30 -2.85
CA GLN A 330 -33.28 -0.90 -3.95
C GLN A 330 -32.73 -2.26 -4.40
N ASN A 331 -31.42 -2.48 -4.24
CA ASN A 331 -30.72 -3.70 -4.64
C ASN A 331 -30.30 -4.59 -3.46
N GLY A 332 -30.92 -4.41 -2.28
CA GLY A 332 -30.69 -5.23 -1.10
C GLY A 332 -29.25 -5.21 -0.55
N GLN A 333 -28.49 -4.14 -0.83
CA GLN A 333 -27.11 -4.02 -0.36
C GLN A 333 -27.07 -3.65 1.12
N THR A 334 -26.34 -4.46 1.88
CA THR A 334 -26.09 -4.26 3.31
C THR A 334 -24.61 -4.12 3.63
N SER A 335 -23.73 -4.39 2.67
CA SER A 335 -22.29 -4.29 2.83
C SER A 335 -21.83 -2.83 2.83
N SER A 336 -20.73 -2.55 3.53
CA SER A 336 -20.08 -1.25 3.55
C SER A 336 -18.82 -1.30 2.72
N THR A 337 -18.57 -0.24 1.95
CA THR A 337 -17.29 -0.07 1.24
C THR A 337 -16.09 0.08 2.19
N PHE A 338 -16.31 0.25 3.50
CA PHE A 338 -15.24 0.27 4.51
C PHE A 338 -14.95 -1.10 5.14
N ASP A 339 -15.72 -2.14 4.77
CA ASP A 339 -15.56 -3.51 5.28
C ASP A 339 -14.24 -4.16 4.86
N SER A 340 -13.43 -3.45 4.06
CA SER A 340 -12.19 -3.89 3.46
C SER A 340 -12.39 -5.15 2.61
N ASP A 341 -13.41 -5.09 1.77
CA ASP A 341 -13.85 -6.18 0.91
C ASP A 341 -14.14 -5.69 -0.51
N PHE A 342 -13.34 -6.12 -1.49
CA PHE A 342 -13.60 -5.78 -2.89
C PHE A 342 -14.90 -6.39 -3.40
N GLU A 343 -15.39 -7.50 -2.82
CA GLU A 343 -16.70 -8.03 -3.19
C GLU A 343 -17.83 -7.07 -2.82
N ALA A 344 -17.70 -6.34 -1.71
CA ALA A 344 -18.61 -5.26 -1.36
C ALA A 344 -18.47 -4.06 -2.31
N MET A 345 -17.24 -3.67 -2.69
CA MET A 345 -17.02 -2.55 -3.60
C MET A 345 -17.56 -2.82 -5.01
N LYS A 346 -17.53 -4.07 -5.47
CA LYS A 346 -18.04 -4.51 -6.78
C LYS A 346 -19.57 -4.41 -6.91
N THR A 347 -20.33 -4.20 -5.83
CA THR A 347 -21.80 -4.12 -5.90
C THR A 347 -22.33 -2.69 -6.09
N TYR A 348 -21.46 -1.68 -5.98
CA TYR A 348 -21.83 -0.28 -6.12
C TYR A 348 -21.45 0.24 -7.51
N PRO A 349 -22.38 0.88 -8.26
CA PRO A 349 -22.08 1.53 -9.53
C PRO A 349 -21.17 2.75 -9.34
N LEU A 350 -20.52 3.18 -10.42
CA LEU A 350 -19.87 4.48 -10.49
C LEU A 350 -20.94 5.58 -10.43
N ILE A 351 -20.58 6.74 -9.90
CA ILE A 351 -21.52 7.87 -9.74
C ILE A 351 -21.59 8.74 -11.01
N PHE A 352 -20.49 8.81 -11.75
CA PHE A 352 -20.36 9.54 -13.02
C PHE A 352 -19.35 8.83 -13.93
N GLU A 353 -19.31 9.22 -15.20
CA GLU A 353 -18.32 8.70 -16.14
C GLU A 353 -16.91 9.16 -15.76
N PRO A 354 -15.89 8.28 -15.78
CA PRO A 354 -14.52 8.64 -15.44
C PRO A 354 -14.04 9.92 -16.14
N GLY A 355 -13.53 10.88 -15.35
CA GLY A 355 -13.05 12.17 -15.82
C GLY A 355 -14.12 13.25 -16.03
N GLU A 356 -15.41 12.95 -15.84
CA GLU A 356 -16.51 13.91 -16.01
C GLU A 356 -17.01 14.51 -14.69
N GLY A 357 -16.29 14.33 -13.57
CA GLY A 357 -16.66 14.91 -12.28
C GLY A 357 -15.70 14.53 -11.16
N TRP A 358 -16.10 14.86 -9.93
CA TRP A 358 -15.33 14.55 -8.73
C TRP A 358 -16.21 14.03 -7.59
N MET A 359 -15.77 12.93 -6.97
CA MET A 359 -16.39 12.39 -5.77
C MET A 359 -15.35 11.65 -4.95
N TYR A 360 -15.28 11.98 -3.66
CA TYR A 360 -14.52 11.21 -2.70
C TYR A 360 -15.06 9.78 -2.57
N GLY A 361 -14.18 8.79 -2.74
CA GLY A 361 -14.57 7.39 -2.85
C GLY A 361 -13.41 6.41 -2.85
N SER A 362 -13.70 5.15 -3.20
CA SER A 362 -12.80 4.01 -3.12
C SER A 362 -11.72 3.92 -4.22
N GLY A 363 -11.43 5.03 -4.91
CA GLY A 363 -10.43 5.06 -5.98
C GLY A 363 -9.04 4.57 -5.51
N PHE A 364 -8.63 4.97 -4.31
CA PHE A 364 -7.37 4.53 -3.70
C PHE A 364 -7.32 3.04 -3.34
N ASP A 365 -8.47 2.45 -3.02
CA ASP A 365 -8.56 1.01 -2.72
C ASP A 365 -8.29 0.21 -4.00
N TRP A 366 -8.94 0.61 -5.09
CA TRP A 366 -8.69 0.04 -6.41
C TRP A 366 -7.28 0.32 -6.94
N ALA A 367 -6.73 1.49 -6.68
CA ALA A 367 -5.35 1.83 -7.06
C ALA A 367 -4.31 0.94 -6.34
N GLY A 368 -4.54 0.64 -5.06
CA GLY A 368 -3.74 -0.32 -4.30
C GLY A 368 -3.86 -1.74 -4.86
N GLU A 369 -5.08 -2.20 -5.15
CA GLU A 369 -5.34 -3.50 -5.78
C GLU A 369 -4.66 -3.63 -7.14
N TYR A 370 -4.66 -2.55 -7.94
CA TYR A 370 -3.97 -2.53 -9.24
C TYR A 370 -2.49 -2.88 -9.07
N ILE A 371 -1.78 -2.14 -8.20
CA ILE A 371 -0.33 -2.33 -8.04
C ILE A 371 0.02 -3.66 -7.37
N ALA A 372 -0.88 -4.19 -6.52
CA ALA A 372 -0.77 -5.54 -5.99
C ALA A 372 -0.85 -6.60 -7.11
N ARG A 373 -1.86 -6.48 -8.00
CA ARG A 373 -2.08 -7.41 -9.11
C ARG A 373 -0.92 -7.43 -10.13
N ILE A 374 -0.41 -6.27 -10.55
CA ILE A 374 0.70 -6.22 -11.52
C ILE A 374 2.02 -6.75 -10.94
N ASN A 375 2.19 -6.67 -9.61
CA ASN A 375 3.38 -7.18 -8.91
C ASN A 375 3.16 -8.62 -8.39
N HIS A 376 1.99 -9.22 -8.65
CA HIS A 376 1.64 -10.57 -8.21
C HIS A 376 1.85 -10.82 -6.70
N THR A 377 1.55 -9.81 -5.89
CA THR A 377 1.73 -9.84 -4.43
C THR A 377 0.55 -9.13 -3.75
N THR A 378 0.52 -9.11 -2.41
CA THR A 378 -0.46 -8.33 -1.65
C THR A 378 0.01 -6.89 -1.49
N LEU A 379 -0.89 -5.95 -1.21
CA LEU A 379 -0.51 -4.56 -0.96
C LEU A 379 0.26 -4.44 0.36
N GLU A 380 -0.09 -5.26 1.36
CA GLU A 380 0.69 -5.47 2.59
C GLU A 380 2.15 -5.75 2.26
N GLU A 381 2.45 -6.79 1.49
CA GLU A 381 3.82 -7.20 1.21
C GLU A 381 4.55 -6.15 0.35
N LEU A 382 3.85 -5.55 -0.62
CA LEU A 382 4.40 -4.49 -1.45
C LEU A 382 4.82 -3.28 -0.60
N MET A 383 3.96 -2.81 0.30
CA MET A 383 4.29 -1.67 1.18
C MET A 383 5.32 -2.04 2.24
N ARG A 384 5.27 -3.26 2.78
CA ARG A 384 6.22 -3.76 3.78
C ARG A 384 7.65 -3.68 3.26
N VAL A 385 7.92 -4.27 2.10
CA VAL A 385 9.26 -4.32 1.50
C VAL A 385 9.73 -2.96 1.00
N ASN A 386 8.82 -2.15 0.43
CA ASN A 386 9.22 -0.95 -0.31
C ASN A 386 9.07 0.36 0.50
N ILE A 387 8.36 0.35 1.62
CA ILE A 387 8.12 1.53 2.46
C ILE A 387 8.45 1.24 3.92
N TRP A 388 7.84 0.22 4.52
CA TRP A 388 7.89 0.06 5.97
C TRP A 388 9.26 -0.43 6.47
N GLU A 389 9.82 -1.50 5.89
CA GLU A 389 11.15 -1.99 6.25
C GLU A 389 12.24 -0.94 6.01
N PRO A 390 12.31 -0.26 4.84
CA PRO A 390 13.31 0.79 4.60
C PRO A 390 13.24 1.96 5.59
N LEU A 391 12.06 2.25 6.13
CA LEU A 391 11.84 3.33 7.09
C LEU A 391 11.82 2.84 8.54
N GLY A 392 11.99 1.54 8.80
CA GLY A 392 11.91 0.95 10.15
C GLY A 392 10.53 1.13 10.80
N MET A 393 9.46 0.95 10.03
CA MET A 393 8.07 1.07 10.49
C MET A 393 7.51 -0.30 10.92
N ASP A 394 8.03 -0.83 12.03
CA ASP A 394 7.78 -2.21 12.47
C ASP A 394 6.36 -2.46 13.03
N SER A 395 5.58 -1.41 13.27
CA SER A 395 4.20 -1.45 13.79
C SER A 395 3.20 -0.85 12.79
N THR A 396 3.42 -1.08 11.49
CA THR A 396 2.52 -0.67 10.41
C THR A 396 2.11 -1.87 9.57
N THR A 397 0.81 -2.05 9.34
CA THR A 397 0.24 -3.23 8.63
C THR A 397 -1.23 -2.99 8.25
N PHE A 398 -1.75 -3.74 7.27
CA PHE A 398 -3.18 -3.93 7.03
C PHE A 398 -3.81 -4.99 7.96
N HIS A 399 -2.98 -5.83 8.60
CA HIS A 399 -3.37 -7.03 9.33
C HIS A 399 -2.82 -7.06 10.78
N PRO A 400 -3.27 -6.16 11.68
CA PRO A 400 -2.76 -6.09 13.04
C PRO A 400 -2.95 -7.41 13.82
N GLU A 401 -3.91 -8.26 13.42
CA GLU A 401 -4.12 -9.58 14.01
C GLU A 401 -2.99 -10.58 13.74
N ARG A 402 -2.14 -10.32 12.75
CA ARG A 402 -1.00 -11.18 12.37
C ARG A 402 0.30 -10.78 13.07
N HIS A 403 0.32 -9.65 13.77
CA HIS A 403 1.52 -9.08 14.38
C HIS A 403 1.50 -9.24 15.91
N PRO A 404 2.49 -9.92 16.51
CA PRO A 404 2.55 -10.12 17.95
C PRO A 404 2.44 -8.81 18.75
N GLY A 405 1.50 -8.74 19.68
CA GLY A 405 1.30 -7.60 20.58
C GLY A 405 0.76 -6.32 19.93
N MET A 406 0.42 -6.30 18.64
CA MET A 406 -0.24 -5.13 18.02
C MET A 406 -1.68 -5.00 18.48
N MET A 407 -2.43 -6.11 18.57
CA MET A 407 -3.82 -6.11 19.03
C MET A 407 -3.99 -5.53 20.44
N ASP A 408 -3.02 -5.78 21.34
CA ASP A 408 -3.04 -5.28 22.72
C ASP A 408 -2.80 -3.76 22.82
N ARG A 409 -2.22 -3.17 21.77
CA ARG A 409 -1.93 -1.74 21.66
C ARG A 409 -2.96 -0.99 20.82
N ILE A 410 -4.01 -1.65 20.32
CA ILE A 410 -5.05 -0.96 19.55
C ILE A 410 -5.75 0.07 20.43
N VAL A 411 -5.76 1.31 19.95
CA VAL A 411 -6.51 2.41 20.54
C VAL A 411 -7.98 2.23 20.19
N PRO A 412 -8.89 2.00 21.15
CA PRO A 412 -10.29 1.76 20.86
C PRO A 412 -10.98 2.97 20.24
N MET A 413 -11.96 2.69 19.39
CA MET A 413 -12.68 3.72 18.67
C MET A 413 -13.95 4.15 19.40
N TYR A 414 -14.20 5.46 19.38
CA TYR A 414 -15.39 6.07 19.95
C TYR A 414 -16.11 6.92 18.91
N GLU A 415 -17.39 7.13 19.14
CA GLU A 415 -18.22 8.05 18.37
C GLU A 415 -18.82 9.10 19.30
N ARG A 416 -18.95 10.31 18.76
CA ARG A 416 -19.73 11.38 19.37
C ARG A 416 -20.70 11.95 18.35
N THR A 417 -21.98 11.78 18.64
CA THR A 417 -23.08 12.32 17.83
C THR A 417 -23.79 13.50 18.49
N ASN A 418 -23.52 13.78 19.78
CA ASN A 418 -24.09 14.89 20.54
C ASN A 418 -23.23 15.21 21.79
N ASP A 419 -23.72 16.09 22.65
CA ASP A 419 -23.05 16.49 23.90
C ASP A 419 -23.25 15.49 25.06
N GLN A 420 -23.53 14.21 24.79
CA GLN A 420 -23.61 13.18 25.85
C GLN A 420 -22.29 12.44 26.09
N GLY A 421 -21.19 12.94 25.50
CA GLY A 421 -19.84 12.38 25.65
C GLY A 421 -19.51 11.31 24.61
N LEU A 422 -18.46 10.53 24.89
CA LEU A 422 -17.94 9.50 23.97
C LEU A 422 -18.63 8.15 24.19
N ALA A 423 -19.16 7.56 23.11
CA ALA A 423 -19.74 6.22 23.10
C ALA A 423 -18.79 5.23 22.39
N PRO A 424 -18.51 4.03 22.96
CA PRO A 424 -17.68 3.03 22.29
C PRO A 424 -18.28 2.57 20.95
N ARG A 425 -17.43 2.31 19.96
CA ARG A 425 -17.80 1.64 18.71
C ARG A 425 -16.73 0.66 18.26
N GLY A 426 -17.09 -0.23 17.33
CA GLY A 426 -16.13 -1.09 16.65
C GLY A 426 -15.17 -0.31 15.74
N PRO A 427 -14.09 -0.94 15.25
CA PRO A 427 -13.19 -0.32 14.28
C PRO A 427 -13.93 0.10 12.99
N LEU A 428 -13.33 0.98 12.18
CA LEU A 428 -13.90 1.40 10.90
C LEU A 428 -13.88 0.28 9.86
N SER A 429 -12.87 -0.58 9.96
CA SER A 429 -12.62 -1.69 9.05
C SER A 429 -12.57 -3.00 9.84
N HIS A 430 -12.96 -4.10 9.19
CA HIS A 430 -12.92 -5.42 9.80
C HIS A 430 -11.50 -5.85 10.15
N ILE A 431 -11.39 -6.61 11.25
CA ILE A 431 -10.19 -7.31 11.68
C ILE A 431 -10.61 -8.78 11.89
N PRO A 432 -10.07 -9.77 11.14
CA PRO A 432 -9.12 -9.61 10.03
C PRO A 432 -9.75 -8.88 8.83
N ALA A 433 -8.95 -8.07 8.13
CA ALA A 433 -9.34 -7.50 6.84
C ALA A 433 -9.45 -8.62 5.79
N ARG A 434 -10.45 -8.53 4.90
CA ARG A 434 -10.58 -9.48 3.77
C ARG A 434 -9.59 -9.16 2.65
N HIS A 435 -9.37 -7.87 2.40
CA HIS A 435 -8.48 -7.34 1.38
C HIS A 435 -7.74 -6.09 1.88
N ASP A 436 -6.53 -5.87 1.37
CA ASP A 436 -5.70 -4.71 1.69
C ASP A 436 -6.22 -3.46 0.98
N CYS A 437 -7.04 -2.68 1.66
CA CYS A 437 -7.69 -1.51 1.09
C CYS A 437 -6.82 -0.25 1.26
N GLY A 438 -6.06 0.13 0.23
CA GLY A 438 -5.13 1.27 0.27
C GLY A 438 -5.74 2.64 0.59
N GLY A 439 -7.07 2.79 0.49
CA GLY A 439 -7.78 4.01 0.83
C GLY A 439 -8.08 4.17 2.31
N HIS A 440 -8.12 3.10 3.11
CA HIS A 440 -8.52 3.18 4.53
C HIS A 440 -7.96 2.09 5.47
N GLY A 441 -7.27 1.07 4.96
CA GLY A 441 -7.02 -0.18 5.69
C GLY A 441 -5.77 -0.24 6.56
N ILE A 442 -4.91 0.79 6.54
CA ILE A 442 -3.65 0.76 7.29
C ILE A 442 -3.90 0.98 8.78
N TRP A 443 -3.21 0.18 9.60
CA TRP A 443 -2.99 0.38 11.02
C TRP A 443 -1.54 0.81 11.22
N SER A 444 -1.28 1.82 12.05
CA SER A 444 0.07 2.33 12.30
C SER A 444 0.16 2.99 13.68
N THR A 445 1.35 3.43 14.05
CA THR A 445 1.62 4.16 15.30
C THR A 445 2.04 5.60 15.00
N PRO A 446 1.89 6.53 15.95
CA PRO A 446 2.48 7.86 15.83
C PRO A 446 3.98 7.82 15.53
N ARG A 447 4.71 6.88 16.14
CA ARG A 447 6.15 6.70 15.91
C ARG A 447 6.46 6.36 14.44
N ASP A 448 5.82 5.35 13.89
CA ASP A 448 6.06 4.90 12.52
C ASP A 448 5.61 5.95 11.50
N TRP A 449 4.45 6.54 11.72
CA TRP A 449 3.91 7.58 10.84
C TRP A 449 4.80 8.83 10.80
N THR A 450 5.47 9.15 11.91
CA THR A 450 6.46 10.25 11.96
C THR A 450 7.61 10.00 10.98
N ARG A 451 8.12 8.75 10.91
CA ARG A 451 9.20 8.38 9.98
C ARG A 451 8.73 8.50 8.52
N PHE A 452 7.51 8.06 8.23
CA PHE A 452 6.89 8.21 6.92
C PHE A 452 6.77 9.68 6.51
N LEU A 453 6.24 10.55 7.38
CA LEU A 453 6.16 11.98 7.07
C LEU A 453 7.53 12.64 6.93
N GLY A 454 8.54 12.17 7.67
CA GLY A 454 9.92 12.61 7.50
C GLY A 454 10.41 12.37 6.07
N MET A 455 10.20 11.18 5.53
CA MET A 455 10.53 10.84 4.13
C MET A 455 9.80 11.75 3.13
N VAL A 456 8.49 11.97 3.33
CA VAL A 456 7.70 12.84 2.45
C VAL A 456 8.20 14.29 2.49
N LEU A 457 8.55 14.79 3.67
CA LEU A 457 9.05 16.15 3.87
C LEU A 457 10.49 16.33 3.37
N ALA A 458 11.29 15.26 3.38
CA ALA A 458 12.64 15.17 2.80
C ALA A 458 12.62 14.96 1.27
N ASP A 459 11.60 15.52 0.58
CA ASP A 459 11.41 15.45 -0.86
C ASP A 459 11.48 14.02 -1.43
N GLY A 460 10.96 13.05 -0.65
CA GLY A 460 10.80 11.66 -1.06
C GLY A 460 11.97 10.76 -0.67
N ALA A 461 13.10 11.31 -0.23
CA ALA A 461 14.27 10.52 0.10
C ALA A 461 14.04 9.66 1.36
N PRO A 462 14.48 8.37 1.36
CA PRO A 462 15.22 7.68 0.29
C PRO A 462 14.35 6.91 -0.71
N LEU A 463 13.02 6.99 -0.64
CA LEU A 463 12.10 6.07 -1.31
C LEU A 463 11.59 6.51 -2.69
N LEU A 464 11.56 7.81 -2.94
CA LEU A 464 11.10 8.43 -4.18
C LEU A 464 12.05 9.55 -4.57
N SER A 465 12.06 9.87 -5.87
CA SER A 465 12.74 11.06 -6.36
C SER A 465 11.98 12.34 -6.03
N PRO A 466 12.68 13.49 -5.96
CA PRO A 466 12.02 14.80 -5.84
C PRO A 466 11.00 15.08 -6.95
N ALA A 467 11.24 14.58 -8.17
CA ALA A 467 10.31 14.75 -9.29
C ALA A 467 8.98 14.01 -9.07
N SER A 468 9.01 12.81 -8.49
CA SER A 468 7.79 12.10 -8.10
C SER A 468 7.06 12.83 -6.96
N MET A 469 7.79 13.39 -6.01
CA MET A 469 7.20 14.23 -4.96
C MET A 469 6.55 15.49 -5.51
N ASP A 470 7.16 16.12 -6.52
CA ASP A 470 6.56 17.27 -7.20
C ASP A 470 5.26 16.88 -7.94
N GLU A 471 5.21 15.70 -8.56
CA GLU A 471 3.96 15.19 -9.17
C GLU A 471 2.90 14.85 -8.11
N ILE A 472 3.29 14.31 -6.95
CA ILE A 472 2.37 14.06 -5.83
C ILE A 472 1.72 15.36 -5.37
N PHE A 473 2.49 16.45 -5.26
CA PHE A 473 2.04 17.77 -4.82
C PHE A 473 1.46 18.62 -5.96
N ARG A 474 1.38 18.09 -7.19
CA ARG A 474 0.81 18.80 -8.34
C ARG A 474 -0.72 18.85 -8.23
N PRO A 475 -1.37 19.99 -8.52
CA PRO A 475 -2.82 20.04 -8.64
C PRO A 475 -3.32 19.09 -9.73
N GLN A 476 -4.34 18.26 -9.43
CA GLN A 476 -4.92 17.26 -10.32
C GLN A 476 -6.37 17.59 -10.75
N THR A 477 -6.99 18.63 -10.19
CA THR A 477 -8.43 18.94 -10.34
C THR A 477 -8.73 20.37 -10.79
N ALA A 478 -7.80 21.01 -11.49
CA ALA A 478 -8.04 22.34 -12.03
C ALA A 478 -9.34 22.34 -12.87
N ASP A 479 -10.22 23.29 -12.61
CA ASP A 479 -11.49 23.52 -13.32
C ASP A 479 -12.58 22.43 -13.18
N VAL A 480 -12.62 21.68 -12.06
CA VAL A 480 -13.69 20.72 -11.77
C VAL A 480 -14.90 21.39 -11.07
N PRO A 481 -16.07 21.58 -11.72
CA PRO A 481 -17.17 22.34 -11.17
C PRO A 481 -17.79 21.75 -9.89
N GLU A 482 -17.92 20.43 -9.79
CA GLU A 482 -18.50 19.73 -8.63
C GLU A 482 -17.65 19.95 -7.38
N LEU A 483 -16.32 19.88 -7.52
CA LEU A 483 -15.38 20.15 -6.46
C LEU A 483 -15.46 21.63 -6.05
N GLN A 484 -15.47 22.55 -7.01
CA GLN A 484 -15.59 23.99 -6.72
C GLN A 484 -16.92 24.33 -6.03
N ALA A 485 -18.02 23.68 -6.42
CA ALA A 485 -19.32 23.83 -5.77
C ALA A 485 -19.32 23.30 -4.33
N LEU A 486 -18.62 22.18 -4.07
CA LEU A 486 -18.44 21.64 -2.73
C LEU A 486 -17.56 22.58 -1.86
N LEU A 487 -16.47 23.10 -2.43
CA LEU A 487 -15.51 23.94 -1.72
C LEU A 487 -16.01 25.36 -1.50
N SER A 488 -16.81 25.93 -2.39
CA SER A 488 -17.25 27.34 -2.28
C SER A 488 -18.74 27.50 -1.96
N GLY A 489 -19.52 26.43 -2.06
CA GLY A 489 -20.97 26.46 -1.88
C GLY A 489 -21.45 26.18 -0.45
N PRO A 490 -22.78 26.06 -0.26
CA PRO A 490 -23.40 25.84 1.06
C PRO A 490 -22.93 24.59 1.79
N LEU A 491 -22.46 23.58 1.06
CA LEU A 491 -21.98 22.32 1.62
C LEU A 491 -20.56 22.43 2.22
N ARG A 492 -19.81 23.52 2.00
CA ARG A 492 -18.45 23.70 2.54
C ARG A 492 -18.41 23.51 4.07
N ALA A 493 -19.44 23.96 4.78
CA ALA A 493 -19.52 23.83 6.24
C ALA A 493 -19.48 22.36 6.72
N SER A 494 -19.93 21.41 5.88
CA SER A 494 -19.83 19.98 6.21
C SER A 494 -18.38 19.46 6.22
N LEU A 495 -17.45 20.20 5.61
CA LEU A 495 -16.03 19.89 5.55
C LEU A 495 -15.22 20.55 6.68
N LEU A 496 -15.86 21.10 7.71
CA LEU A 496 -15.21 21.83 8.81
C LEU A 496 -14.06 21.03 9.48
N SER A 497 -14.22 19.70 9.60
CA SER A 497 -13.18 18.82 10.16
C SER A 497 -12.12 18.37 9.15
N THR A 498 -12.25 18.77 7.88
CA THR A 498 -11.46 18.24 6.76
C THR A 498 -10.67 19.32 6.02
N VAL A 499 -11.21 20.53 5.86
CA VAL A 499 -10.52 21.64 5.17
C VAL A 499 -10.55 22.92 6.00
N ALA A 500 -9.54 23.78 5.84
CA ALA A 500 -9.52 25.07 6.51
C ALA A 500 -10.54 26.00 5.87
N MET A 501 -11.54 26.39 6.66
CA MET A 501 -12.67 27.18 6.17
C MET A 501 -12.26 28.55 5.62
N GLU A 502 -11.20 29.16 6.18
CA GLU A 502 -10.68 30.46 5.74
C GLU A 502 -9.74 30.41 4.54
N ALA A 503 -9.39 29.23 4.03
CA ALA A 503 -8.55 29.13 2.83
C ALA A 503 -9.34 29.53 1.58
N GLY A 504 -8.69 30.29 0.69
CA GLY A 504 -9.25 30.76 -0.57
C GLY A 504 -9.39 29.62 -1.58
N ALA A 505 -8.34 29.37 -2.35
CA ALA A 505 -8.31 28.32 -3.37
C ALA A 505 -7.73 27.00 -2.84
N ILE A 506 -8.48 25.92 -3.07
CA ILE A 506 -8.11 24.55 -2.74
C ILE A 506 -8.31 23.69 -3.99
N GLU A 507 -7.31 22.86 -4.28
CA GLU A 507 -7.32 21.83 -5.31
C GLU A 507 -7.15 20.45 -4.66
N ILE A 508 -7.23 19.38 -5.43
CA ILE A 508 -6.84 18.03 -5.00
C ILE A 508 -5.53 17.65 -5.70
N ALA A 509 -4.56 17.25 -4.89
CA ALA A 509 -3.33 16.60 -5.29
C ALA A 509 -3.42 15.10 -4.96
N PHE A 510 -2.39 14.33 -5.29
CA PHE A 510 -2.37 12.92 -4.89
C PHE A 510 -2.19 12.80 -3.39
N GLY A 511 -3.18 12.20 -2.73
CA GLY A 511 -3.20 12.00 -1.28
C GLY A 511 -3.99 13.06 -0.50
N GLY A 512 -4.30 14.22 -1.08
CA GLY A 512 -5.22 15.16 -0.42
C GLY A 512 -5.43 16.57 -0.97
N PRO A 513 -6.15 17.48 -0.25
CA PRO A 513 -6.32 18.84 -0.71
C PRO A 513 -5.01 19.60 -0.65
N LEU A 514 -4.69 20.22 -1.76
CA LEU A 514 -3.59 21.12 -1.97
C LEU A 514 -4.10 22.55 -1.83
N TYR A 515 -3.46 23.31 -0.95
CA TYR A 515 -3.85 24.69 -0.69
C TYR A 515 -3.10 25.60 -1.64
N MET A 516 -3.82 26.22 -2.57
CA MET A 516 -3.22 27.09 -3.58
C MET A 516 -2.87 28.47 -3.00
N ASP A 517 -3.58 28.88 -1.95
CA ASP A 517 -3.28 30.07 -1.15
C ASP A 517 -2.73 29.69 0.23
N ALA A 518 -1.99 30.61 0.83
CA ALA A 518 -1.60 30.48 2.24
C ALA A 518 -2.82 30.55 3.16
N VAL A 519 -2.77 29.80 4.26
CA VAL A 519 -3.75 29.86 5.34
C VAL A 519 -3.25 30.88 6.38
N PRO A 520 -3.94 32.02 6.61
CA PRO A 520 -3.42 33.11 7.43
C PRO A 520 -3.01 32.69 8.85
N GLY A 521 -1.75 32.97 9.19
CA GLY A 521 -1.13 32.61 10.48
C GLY A 521 -0.88 31.11 10.67
N ARG A 522 -0.92 30.34 9.58
CA ARG A 522 -0.72 28.88 9.56
C ARG A 522 0.13 28.49 8.35
N ARG A 523 -0.32 27.50 7.58
CA ARG A 523 0.32 26.91 6.40
C ARG A 523 0.57 27.89 5.25
N SER A 524 1.67 27.65 4.54
CA SER A 524 2.00 28.30 3.27
C SER A 524 1.13 27.76 2.12
N ALA A 525 1.10 28.51 1.02
CA ALA A 525 0.62 28.00 -0.27
C ALA A 525 1.47 26.79 -0.71
N GLY A 526 0.86 25.84 -1.41
CA GLY A 526 1.46 24.56 -1.79
C GLY A 526 1.49 23.51 -0.67
N SER A 527 0.85 23.77 0.48
CA SER A 527 0.74 22.78 1.55
C SER A 527 -0.30 21.71 1.22
N LEU A 528 0.04 20.46 1.54
CA LEU A 528 -0.82 19.29 1.39
C LEU A 528 -1.30 18.83 2.77
N GLN A 529 -2.53 18.32 2.86
CA GLN A 529 -3.08 17.80 4.11
C GLN A 529 -4.10 16.70 3.84
N TRP A 530 -4.48 15.96 4.87
CA TRP A 530 -5.74 15.21 4.88
C TRP A 530 -6.26 15.04 6.30
N ALA A 531 -7.56 14.76 6.41
CA ALA A 531 -8.21 14.38 7.65
C ALA A 531 -8.78 12.95 7.58
N GLY A 532 -8.43 12.12 8.57
CA GLY A 532 -9.00 10.79 8.76
C GLY A 532 -10.34 10.88 9.49
N ARG A 533 -11.29 9.98 9.16
CA ARG A 533 -12.63 9.93 9.76
C ARG A 533 -12.62 9.90 11.30
N PRO A 534 -11.68 9.22 11.98
CA PRO A 534 -11.50 9.31 13.43
C PRO A 534 -10.84 10.62 13.91
N ASN A 535 -11.18 11.77 13.30
CA ASN A 535 -10.59 13.08 13.60
C ASN A 535 -9.05 13.03 13.73
N MET A 536 -8.40 12.36 12.79
CA MET A 536 -6.95 12.45 12.64
C MET A 536 -6.64 13.49 11.58
N PHE A 537 -5.49 14.15 11.67
CA PHE A 537 -5.15 15.22 10.76
C PHE A 537 -3.64 15.28 10.57
N TRP A 538 -3.20 15.36 9.33
CA TRP A 538 -1.80 15.65 9.00
C TRP A 538 -1.72 16.78 8.01
N TRP A 539 -0.62 17.52 8.05
CA TRP A 539 -0.27 18.49 7.04
C TRP A 539 1.22 18.49 6.77
N ILE A 540 1.58 18.89 5.56
CA ILE A 540 2.95 18.99 5.06
C ILE A 540 3.08 20.34 4.37
N ASP A 541 3.95 21.19 4.90
CA ASP A 541 4.34 22.47 4.31
C ASP A 541 5.80 22.36 3.89
N ARG A 542 6.01 21.97 2.63
CA ARG A 542 7.35 21.86 2.05
C ARG A 542 8.05 23.22 2.05
N ALA A 543 7.37 24.33 1.79
CA ALA A 543 7.97 25.66 1.73
C ALA A 543 8.63 26.07 3.05
N LYS A 544 7.99 25.76 4.17
CA LYS A 544 8.53 26.01 5.52
C LYS A 544 9.27 24.82 6.13
N GLY A 545 9.28 23.67 5.44
CA GLY A 545 9.99 22.48 5.90
C GLY A 545 9.42 21.92 7.20
N VAL A 546 8.10 21.94 7.36
CA VAL A 546 7.40 21.43 8.55
C VAL A 546 6.30 20.44 8.16
N ALA A 547 6.19 19.35 8.90
CA ALA A 547 5.07 18.43 8.81
C ALA A 547 4.58 18.07 10.21
N ALA A 548 3.32 17.68 10.32
CA ALA A 548 2.77 17.26 11.60
C ALA A 548 1.63 16.27 11.42
N THR A 549 1.32 15.53 12.48
CA THR A 549 0.13 14.70 12.57
C THR A 549 -0.45 14.73 13.97
N THR A 550 -1.77 14.67 14.04
CA THR A 550 -2.55 14.51 15.27
C THR A 550 -3.35 13.22 15.18
N PHE A 551 -3.26 12.39 16.22
CA PHE A 551 -3.85 11.07 16.30
C PHE A 551 -4.95 11.06 17.36
N THR A 552 -6.14 10.62 16.96
CA THR A 552 -7.27 10.32 17.83
C THR A 552 -8.00 9.10 17.28
N GLN A 553 -8.92 8.52 18.05
CA GLN A 553 -9.82 7.45 17.58
C GLN A 553 -11.28 7.83 17.85
N VAL A 554 -11.64 9.09 17.56
CA VAL A 554 -12.99 9.62 17.80
C VAL A 554 -13.61 10.07 16.49
N ILE A 555 -14.77 9.50 16.14
CA ILE A 555 -15.59 9.97 15.03
C ILE A 555 -16.54 11.04 15.54
N SER A 556 -16.38 12.28 15.07
CA SER A 556 -17.33 13.38 15.34
C SER A 556 -17.37 14.35 14.15
N PRO A 557 -18.24 14.10 13.15
CA PRO A 557 -18.30 14.90 11.93
C PRO A 557 -18.60 16.37 12.22
N ALA A 558 -17.87 17.28 11.55
CA ALA A 558 -18.03 18.73 11.67
C ALA A 558 -18.00 19.27 13.11
N ASP A 559 -17.23 18.63 14.00
CA ASP A 559 -17.12 19.05 15.39
C ASP A 559 -16.25 20.30 15.56
N THR A 560 -16.90 21.41 15.94
CA THR A 560 -16.24 22.71 16.12
C THR A 560 -15.17 22.70 17.20
N ARG A 561 -15.28 21.82 18.21
CA ARG A 561 -14.27 21.70 19.29
C ARG A 561 -12.99 21.08 18.76
N PHE A 562 -13.11 20.02 17.96
CA PHE A 562 -11.95 19.40 17.30
C PHE A 562 -11.30 20.39 16.32
N ALA A 563 -12.10 21.06 15.48
CA ALA A 563 -11.58 22.04 14.54
C ALA A 563 -10.86 23.21 15.24
N ALA A 564 -11.40 23.70 16.36
CA ALA A 564 -10.77 24.75 17.17
C ALA A 564 -9.45 24.29 17.79
N LEU A 565 -9.40 23.07 18.32
CA LEU A 565 -8.20 22.48 18.92
C LEU A 565 -7.06 22.36 17.89
N THR A 566 -7.36 21.76 16.74
CA THR A 566 -6.39 21.56 15.66
C THR A 566 -5.93 22.89 15.07
N SER A 567 -6.83 23.87 14.92
CA SER A 567 -6.47 25.23 14.47
C SER A 567 -5.56 25.95 15.47
N ALA A 568 -5.80 25.80 16.79
CA ALA A 568 -4.95 26.36 17.82
C ALA A 568 -3.55 25.73 17.84
N LEU A 569 -3.47 24.40 17.71
CA LEU A 569 -2.20 23.69 17.55
C LEU A 569 -1.41 24.23 16.38
N GLU A 570 -2.04 24.26 15.21
CA GLU A 570 -1.38 24.64 13.97
C GLU A 570 -0.86 26.08 14.05
N ARG A 571 -1.66 27.03 14.56
CA ARG A 571 -1.21 28.41 14.79
C ARG A 571 0.00 28.48 15.72
N ALA A 572 0.03 27.69 16.78
CA ALA A 572 1.16 27.67 17.71
C ALA A 572 2.42 27.10 17.06
N VAL A 573 2.30 26.03 16.26
CA VAL A 573 3.41 25.47 15.49
C VAL A 573 4.05 26.56 14.61
N TYR A 574 3.24 27.29 13.84
CA TYR A 574 3.76 28.34 12.95
C TYR A 574 4.19 29.63 13.65
N ALA A 575 3.80 29.86 14.90
CA ALA A 575 4.20 31.05 15.65
C ALA A 575 5.46 30.81 16.50
N GLU A 576 5.71 29.56 16.92
CA GLU A 576 6.73 29.24 17.92
C GLU A 576 7.84 28.31 17.39
N LEU A 577 7.59 27.52 16.34
CA LEU A 577 8.50 26.47 15.88
C LEU A 577 9.00 26.66 14.44
N VAL A 578 8.38 27.59 13.69
CA VAL A 578 8.65 27.87 12.27
C VAL A 578 8.87 29.36 12.09
#